data_AF-A0A7D5QIE7-F1
#
_entry.id   AF-A0A7D5QIE7-F1
#
_cell.length_a   1.000
_cell.length_b   1.000
_cell.length_c   1.000
_cell.angle_alpha   90.00
_cell.angle_beta   90.00
_cell.angle_gamma   90.00
#
_symmetry.space_group_name_H-M   'P 1'
#
loop_
_entity.id
_entity.type
_entity.pdbx_description
1 polymer ?
#
loop_
_entity_poly.entity_id
_entity_poly.type
_entity_poly.pdbx_seq_one_letter_code
_entity_poly.pdbx_strand_id
1 'polypeptide(L)'
;MKSLAIDIGSTFGSPFGNTKGIGDLITLILNASFAVSGIIILFLFIFAGISLISGAGSSDPQKIEKGKKAVTTAIIGFIIIFGAYWVIRIIEIITGNNFITQPTI
;
A
#
# COMPACT_ATOMS: atom_id res chain seq x y z
N MET A 1 39.75 13.41 -10.53
CA MET A 1 39.27 12.20 -9.82
C MET A 1 37.76 12.11 -10.03
N LYS A 2 37.31 11.25 -10.94
CA LYS A 2 35.90 11.04 -11.26
C LYS A 2 35.33 10.19 -10.13
N SER A 3 34.39 10.73 -9.36
CA SER A 3 33.78 10.06 -8.21
C SER A 3 33.29 8.66 -8.61
N LEU A 4 33.67 7.65 -7.83
CA LEU A 4 33.29 6.24 -8.00
C LEU A 4 31.84 5.96 -7.56
N ALA A 5 31.07 6.99 -7.25
CA ALA A 5 29.66 6.84 -6.92
C ALA A 5 28.88 6.49 -8.20
N ILE A 6 28.41 5.24 -8.26
CA ILE A 6 27.43 4.81 -9.27
C ILE A 6 26.08 5.39 -8.85
N ASP A 7 25.52 6.27 -9.68
CA ASP A 7 24.18 6.79 -9.49
C ASP A 7 23.17 5.65 -9.75
N ILE A 8 22.66 5.10 -8.66
CA ILE A 8 21.73 3.96 -8.72
C ILE A 8 20.38 4.35 -9.34
N GLY A 9 20.01 5.63 -9.25
CA GLY A 9 18.78 6.16 -9.82
C GLY A 9 18.81 6.18 -11.34
N SER A 10 19.90 6.67 -11.93
CA SER A 10 20.04 6.72 -13.40
C SER A 10 20.53 5.40 -14.01
N THR A 11 21.26 4.58 -13.26
CA THR A 11 21.89 3.35 -13.79
C THR A 11 21.00 2.13 -13.66
N PHE A 12 20.18 2.05 -12.60
CA PHE A 12 19.33 0.89 -12.31
C PHE A 12 17.84 1.24 -12.23
N GLY A 13 17.45 2.48 -12.59
CA GLY A 13 16.06 2.93 -12.51
C GLY A 13 15.51 2.92 -11.08
N SER A 14 16.36 3.10 -10.06
CA SER A 14 15.89 2.99 -8.69
C SER A 14 14.96 4.15 -8.32
N PRO A 15 13.84 3.88 -7.63
CA PRO A 15 12.96 4.93 -7.10
C PRO A 15 13.66 5.85 -6.08
N PHE A 16 14.76 5.37 -5.51
CA PHE A 16 15.58 6.08 -4.53
C PHE A 16 16.78 6.73 -5.22
N GLY A 17 17.07 8.00 -4.91
CA GLY A 17 18.27 8.70 -5.40
C GLY A 17 18.07 9.61 -6.63
N ASN A 18 16.91 9.58 -7.28
CA ASN A 18 16.61 10.42 -8.46
C ASN A 18 15.57 11.53 -8.16
N THR A 19 15.43 11.94 -6.90
CA THR A 19 14.40 12.91 -6.47
C THR A 19 14.87 14.33 -6.73
N LYS A 20 14.36 14.97 -7.78
CA LYS A 20 14.75 16.32 -8.20
C LYS A 20 13.85 17.42 -7.64
N GLY A 21 12.73 17.05 -6.99
CA GLY A 21 11.84 17.99 -6.32
C GLY A 21 10.86 17.35 -5.31
N ILE A 22 10.03 18.20 -4.68
CA ILE A 22 9.04 17.78 -3.67
C ILE A 22 8.00 16.81 -4.26
N GLY A 23 7.63 17.00 -5.54
CA GLY A 23 6.70 16.09 -6.23
C GLY A 23 7.23 14.66 -6.34
N ASP A 24 8.54 14.50 -6.62
CA ASP A 24 9.19 13.19 -6.70
C ASP A 24 9.26 12.51 -5.33
N LEU A 25 9.51 13.29 -4.27
CA LEU A 25 9.52 12.79 -2.90
C LEU A 25 8.13 12.31 -2.46
N ILE A 26 7.08 13.08 -2.76
CA ILE A 26 5.69 12.68 -2.46
C ILE A 26 5.34 11.41 -3.24
N THR A 27 5.71 11.34 -4.52
CA THR A 27 5.48 10.16 -5.36
C THR A 27 6.17 8.91 -4.81
N LEU A 28 7.43 9.05 -4.38
CA LEU A 28 8.19 7.95 -3.76
C LEU A 28 7.51 7.46 -2.47
N ILE A 29 7.08 8.38 -1.59
CA ILE A 29 6.39 8.05 -0.34
C ILE A 29 5.06 7.36 -0.62
N LEU A 30 4.28 7.86 -1.58
CA LEU A 30 3.00 7.25 -1.97
C LEU A 30 3.21 5.83 -2.50
N ASN A 31 4.14 5.64 -3.43
CA ASN A 31 4.46 4.32 -4.01
C ASN A 31 4.92 3.33 -2.94
N ALA A 32 5.82 3.76 -2.05
CA ALA A 32 6.26 2.94 -0.92
C ALA A 32 5.11 2.61 0.04
N SER A 33 4.24 3.57 0.32
CA SER A 33 3.07 3.36 1.19
C SER A 33 2.11 2.34 0.60
N PHE A 34 1.74 2.44 -0.68
CA PHE A 34 0.87 1.45 -1.32
C PHE A 34 1.47 0.05 -1.34
N ALA A 35 2.78 -0.07 -1.59
CA ALA A 35 3.47 -1.37 -1.54
C ALA A 35 3.42 -2.00 -0.14
N VAL A 36 3.73 -1.20 0.90
CA VAL A 36 3.67 -1.65 2.30
C VAL A 36 2.23 -1.97 2.72
N SER A 37 1.28 -1.11 2.36
CA SER A 37 -0.14 -1.29 2.64
C SER A 37 -0.70 -2.57 2.03
N GLY A 38 -0.32 -2.93 0.80
CA GLY A 38 -0.73 -4.18 0.16
C GLY A 38 -0.27 -5.41 0.95
N ILE A 39 0.98 -5.40 1.42
CA ILE A 39 1.53 -6.46 2.26
C ILE A 39 0.78 -6.55 3.60
N ILE A 40 0.58 -5.40 4.27
CA ILE A 40 -0.13 -5.35 5.56
C ILE A 40 -1.56 -5.88 5.41
N ILE A 41 -2.28 -5.46 4.36
CA ILE A 41 -3.64 -5.91 4.08
C ILE A 41 -3.69 -7.42 3.92
N LEU A 42 -2.74 -8.02 3.18
CA LEU A 42 -2.69 -9.45 2.98
C LEU A 42 -2.66 -10.20 4.32
N PHE A 43 -1.75 -9.82 5.22
CA PHE A 43 -1.66 -10.42 6.55
C PHE A 43 -2.90 -10.17 7.38
N LEU A 44 -3.45 -8.95 7.34
CA LEU A 44 -4.62 -8.59 8.12
C LEU A 44 -5.86 -9.40 7.69
N PHE A 45 -6.05 -9.64 6.40
CA PHE A 45 -7.11 -10.53 5.90
C PHE A 45 -6.90 -11.99 6.33
N ILE A 46 -5.68 -12.51 6.27
CA ILE A 46 -5.37 -13.88 6.72
C ILE A 46 -5.70 -14.03 8.21
N PHE A 47 -5.22 -13.11 9.06
CA PHE A 47 -5.50 -13.15 10.50
C PHE A 47 -6.97 -12.94 10.81
N ALA A 48 -7.66 -12.04 10.10
CA ALA A 48 -9.07 -11.81 10.28
C ALA A 48 -9.90 -13.05 9.91
N GLY A 49 -9.57 -13.71 8.79
CA GLY A 49 -10.21 -14.95 8.36
C GLY A 49 -10.01 -16.09 9.36
N ILE A 50 -8.77 -16.32 9.81
CA ILE A 50 -8.47 -17.33 10.83
C ILE A 50 -9.20 -17.01 12.15
N SER A 51 -9.21 -15.74 12.59
CA SER A 51 -9.91 -15.33 13.80
C SER A 51 -11.42 -15.53 13.72
N LEU A 52 -12.02 -15.36 12.54
CA LEU A 52 -13.45 -15.62 12.33
C LEU A 52 -13.75 -17.12 12.38
N ILE A 53 -12.98 -17.94 11.66
CA ILE A 53 -13.17 -19.39 11.59
C ILE A 53 -12.97 -20.04 12.96
N SER A 54 -11.89 -19.66 13.67
CA SER A 54 -11.59 -20.18 15.01
C SER A 54 -12.65 -19.77 16.05
N GLY A 55 -13.19 -18.56 15.93
CA GLY A 55 -14.33 -18.11 16.72
C GLY A 55 -15.59 -18.92 16.41
N ALA A 56 -15.91 -19.15 15.14
CA ALA A 56 -17.10 -19.90 14.70
C ALA A 56 -17.07 -21.39 15.13
N GLY A 57 -15.90 -22.00 15.23
CA GLY A 57 -15.74 -23.37 15.75
C GLY A 57 -15.77 -23.47 17.28
N SER A 58 -15.74 -22.34 18.00
CA SER A 58 -15.82 -22.31 19.46
C SER A 58 -17.25 -21.95 19.88
N SER A 59 -17.82 -22.66 20.86
CA SER A 59 -19.14 -22.32 21.46
C SER A 59 -19.13 -21.03 22.30
N ASP A 60 -18.10 -20.19 22.15
CA ASP A 60 -17.86 -18.98 22.94
C ASP A 60 -18.27 -17.73 22.12
N PRO A 61 -19.37 -17.06 22.50
CA PRO A 61 -19.88 -15.89 21.78
C PRO A 61 -18.86 -14.75 21.66
N GLN A 62 -17.96 -14.60 22.62
CA GLN A 62 -16.97 -13.51 22.62
C GLN A 62 -15.93 -13.68 21.51
N LYS A 63 -15.54 -14.93 21.23
CA LYS A 63 -14.57 -15.23 20.16
C LYS A 63 -15.16 -14.97 18.78
N ILE A 64 -16.44 -15.30 18.59
CA ILE A 64 -17.17 -15.02 17.35
C ILE A 64 -17.25 -13.50 17.12
N GLU A 65 -17.59 -12.73 18.16
CA GLU A 65 -17.70 -11.28 18.05
C GLU A 65 -16.34 -10.64 17.72
N LYS A 66 -15.26 -11.12 18.35
CA LYS A 66 -13.90 -10.66 18.06
C LYS A 66 -13.48 -10.97 16.61
N GLY A 67 -13.79 -12.17 16.12
CA GLY A 67 -13.54 -12.55 14.73
C GLY A 67 -14.30 -11.69 13.73
N LYS A 68 -15.58 -11.40 13.99
CA LYS A 68 -16.38 -10.47 13.19
C LYS A 68 -15.77 -9.07 13.17
N LYS A 69 -15.38 -8.54 14.33
CA LYS A 69 -14.71 -7.23 14.43
C LYS A 69 -13.41 -7.20 13.63
N ALA A 70 -12.59 -8.25 13.70
CA ALA A 70 -11.35 -8.34 12.94
C ALA A 70 -11.58 -8.26 11.41
N VAL A 71 -12.58 -8.99 10.91
CA VAL A 71 -12.95 -8.95 9.48
C VAL A 71 -13.50 -7.59 9.08
N THR A 72 -14.38 -6.99 9.89
CA THR A 72 -14.88 -5.64 9.62
C THR A 72 -13.75 -4.62 9.53
N THR A 73 -12.79 -4.65 10.45
CA THR A 73 -11.62 -3.76 10.41
C THR A 73 -10.76 -4.00 9.17
N ALA A 74 -10.56 -5.25 8.75
CA ALA A 74 -9.84 -5.59 7.53
C ALA A 74 -10.50 -5.01 6.28
N ILE A 75 -11.82 -5.15 6.18
CA ILE A 75 -12.62 -4.64 5.07
C ILE A 75 -12.58 -3.11 5.05
N ILE A 76 -12.70 -2.45 6.21
CA ILE A 76 -12.61 -0.98 6.28
C ILE A 76 -11.24 -0.50 5.80
N GLY A 77 -10.15 -1.14 6.25
CA GLY A 77 -8.80 -0.82 5.80
C GLY A 77 -8.63 -0.97 4.29
N PHE A 78 -9.19 -2.05 3.72
CA PHE A 78 -9.22 -2.26 2.27
C PHE A 78 -9.98 -1.18 1.53
N ILE A 79 -11.19 -0.83 1.99
CA ILE A 79 -12.01 0.22 1.36
C ILE A 79 -11.28 1.57 1.36
N ILE A 80 -10.57 1.91 2.44
CA ILE A 80 -9.78 3.14 2.52
C ILE A 80 -8.68 3.16 1.45
N ILE A 81 -7.88 2.09 1.35
CA ILE A 81 -6.78 2.00 0.38
C ILE A 81 -7.32 1.95 -1.05
N PHE A 82 -8.41 1.22 -1.27
CA PHE A 82 -9.11 1.17 -2.55
C PHE A 82 -9.65 2.55 -2.94
N GLY A 83 -10.29 3.27 -2.03
CA GLY A 83 -10.76 4.64 -2.26
C GLY A 83 -9.62 5.61 -2.55
N ALA A 84 -8.51 5.50 -1.80
CA ALA A 84 -7.32 6.32 -2.02
C ALA A 84 -6.74 6.15 -3.43
N TYR A 85 -6.70 4.91 -3.94
CA TYR A 85 -6.28 4.63 -5.31
C TYR A 85 -7.13 5.39 -6.34
N TRP A 86 -8.46 5.37 -6.18
CA TRP A 86 -9.36 6.09 -7.10
C TRP A 86 -9.21 7.60 -7.02
N VAL A 87 -9.05 8.16 -5.83
CA VAL A 87 -8.81 9.60 -5.66
C VAL A 87 -7.54 10.01 -6.40
N ILE A 88 -6.46 9.25 -6.24
CA ILE A 88 -5.20 9.55 -6.92
C ILE A 88 -5.34 9.37 -8.43
N ARG A 89 -6.05 8.34 -8.88
CA ARG A 89 -6.30 8.11 -10.31
C ARG A 89 -7.01 9.29 -10.98
N ILE A 90 -7.98 9.88 -10.29
CA ILE A 90 -8.68 11.08 -10.77
C ILE A 90 -7.72 12.27 -10.84
N ILE A 91 -6.86 12.45 -9.84
CA ILE A 91 -5.83 13.51 -9.85
C ILE A 91 -4.86 13.32 -11.03
N GLU A 92 -4.41 12.09 -11.30
CA GLU A 92 -3.55 11.78 -12.44
C GLU A 92 -4.20 12.16 -13.77
N ILE A 93 -5.49 11.84 -13.94
CA ILE A 93 -6.26 12.18 -15.16
C ILE A 93 -6.37 13.70 -15.33
N ILE A 94 -6.65 14.44 -14.26
CA ILE A 94 -6.79 15.90 -14.31
C ILE A 94 -5.44 16.58 -14.57
N THR A 95 -4.37 16.07 -13.96
CA THR A 95 -3.03 16.67 -14.04
C THR A 95 -2.31 16.26 -15.33
N GLY A 96 -2.73 15.18 -15.99
CA GLY A 96 -2.07 14.62 -17.17
C GLY A 96 -0.75 13.90 -16.87
N ASN A 97 -0.40 13.77 -15.58
CA ASN A 97 0.81 13.13 -15.09
C ASN A 97 0.43 11.88 -14.31
N ASN A 98 1.13 10.76 -14.53
CA ASN A 98 0.94 9.58 -13.69
C ASN A 98 2.12 9.43 -12.73
N PHE A 99 1.81 9.30 -11.45
CA PHE A 99 2.76 9.23 -10.35
C PHE A 99 2.86 7.80 -9.81
N ILE A 100 1.76 7.03 -9.88
CA ILE A 100 1.65 5.71 -9.24
C ILE A 100 1.32 4.60 -10.24
N THR A 101 0.62 4.92 -11.33
CA THR A 101 0.13 3.92 -12.30
C THR A 101 1.04 3.66 -13.50
N GLN A 102 2.13 4.41 -13.68
CA GLN A 102 3.13 4.13 -14.71
C GLN A 102 4.31 3.35 -14.10
N PRO A 103 4.74 2.23 -14.71
CA PRO A 103 6.00 1.61 -14.36
C PRO A 103 7.12 2.55 -14.82
N THR A 104 7.87 3.11 -13.87
CA THR A 104 9.13 3.80 -14.16
C THR A 104 10.13 2.75 -14.62
N ILE A 105 10.21 2.53 -15.94
CA ILE A 105 11.38 1.97 -16.60
C ILE A 105 12.14 3.10 -17.29
#